data_AF-A0A954WUL0-F1
#
_entry.id   AF-A0A954WUL0-F1
#
_cell.length_a   1.000
_cell.length_b   1.000
_cell.length_c   1.000
_cell.angle_alpha   90.00
_cell.angle_beta   90.00
_cell.angle_gamma   90.00
#
_symmetry.space_group_name_H-M   'P 1'
#
loop_
_entity.id
_entity.type
_entity.pdbx_description
1 polymer ?
#
loop_
_entity_poly.entity_id
_entity_poly.type
_entity_poly.pdbx_seq_one_letter_code
_entity_poly.pdbx_strand_id
1 'polypeptide(L)' 'MSLSEYRRKRQFSRTPEPAPGGEQRNAGWRFAIQKHDARNLHYDLRLELNGLLKSWAV' A
#
# COMPACT_ATOMS: atom_id res chain seq x y z
N MET A 1 0.81 7.09 15.73
CA MET A 1 2.26 6.78 15.66
C MET A 1 2.81 7.40 14.40
N SER A 2 3.72 8.37 14.52
CA SER A 2 4.13 9.22 13.40
C SER A 2 5.09 8.49 12.45
N LEU A 3 4.96 8.76 11.14
CA LEU A 3 5.85 8.25 10.07
C LEU A 3 7.32 8.70 10.22
N SER A 4 7.66 9.43 11.28
CA SER A 4 8.97 10.01 11.53
C SER A 4 10.06 8.95 11.69
N GLU A 5 9.79 7.87 12.43
CA GLU A 5 10.76 6.80 12.60
C GLU A 5 10.98 5.99 11.31
N TYR A 6 9.92 5.79 10.53
CA TYR A 6 10.00 5.16 9.21
C TYR A 6 10.88 5.97 8.26
N ARG A 7 10.67 7.30 8.20
CA ARG A 7 11.48 8.22 7.39
C ARG A 7 12.96 8.21 7.78
N ARG A 8 13.26 8.22 9.08
CA ARG A 8 14.65 8.19 9.58
C ARG A 8 15.41 6.93 9.15
N LYS A 9 14.71 5.81 9.01
CA LYS A 9 15.30 4.51 8.62
C LYS A 9 15.43 4.33 7.09
N ARG A 10 15.05 5.33 6.28
CA ARG A 10 14.99 5.19 4.81
C ARG A 10 15.78 6.27 4.07
N GLN A 11 16.48 5.85 3.03
CA GLN A 11 17.18 6.71 2.08
C GLN A 11 16.47 6.65 0.72
N PHE A 12 15.44 7.48 0.54
CA PHE A 12 14.60 7.51 -0.68
C PHE A 12 15.35 7.94 -1.95
N SER A 13 16.59 8.41 -1.84
CA SER A 13 17.48 8.69 -2.98
C SER A 13 18.19 7.45 -3.53
N ARG A 14 18.25 6.35 -2.76
CA ARG A 14 18.95 5.11 -3.13
C ARG A 14 18.01 3.96 -3.44
N THR A 15 16.77 4.01 -2.94
CA THR A 15 15.76 2.99 -3.15
C THR A 15 14.62 3.55 -4.01
N PRO A 16 14.01 2.75 -4.92
CA PRO A 16 12.82 3.14 -5.67
C PRO A 16 11.55 3.24 -4.80
N GLU A 17 11.68 3.24 -3.47
CA GLU A 17 10.56 3.45 -2.58
C GLU A 17 10.06 4.90 -2.73
N PRO A 18 8.75 5.12 -2.93
CA PRO A 18 8.20 6.45 -3.09
C PRO A 18 8.33 7.25 -1.78
N ALA A 19 8.73 8.51 -1.91
CA ALA A 19 8.75 9.42 -0.79
C ALA A 19 7.31 9.68 -0.28
N PRO A 20 7.11 9.83 1.04
CA PRO A 20 5.81 10.16 1.58
C PRO A 20 5.37 11.56 1.12
N GLY A 21 4.15 11.68 0.58
CA GLY A 21 3.58 12.97 0.13
C GLY A 21 3.45 13.15 -1.38
N GLY A 22 3.54 12.07 -2.19
CA GLY A 22 3.23 12.15 -3.62
C GLY A 22 1.79 12.57 -3.88
N GLU A 23 1.55 13.27 -5.01
CA GLU A 23 0.21 13.67 -5.45
C GLU A 23 -0.71 12.45 -5.56
N GLN A 24 -1.86 12.53 -4.88
CA GLN A 24 -2.95 11.59 -5.07
C GLN A 24 -3.48 11.75 -6.48
N ARG A 25 -3.08 10.85 -7.37
CA ARG A 25 -3.78 10.67 -8.64
C ARG A 25 -5.19 10.19 -8.28
N ASN A 26 -6.21 10.99 -8.59
CA ASN A 26 -7.62 10.61 -8.58
C ASN A 26 -7.88 9.56 -9.68
N ALA A 27 -7.23 8.40 -9.55
CA ALA A 27 -7.66 7.22 -10.25
C ALA A 27 -8.96 6.75 -9.59
N GLY A 28 -9.99 6.49 -10.39
CA GLY A 28 -11.31 6.12 -9.89
C GLY A 28 -11.30 4.87 -8.99
N TRP A 29 -12.45 4.51 -8.47
CA TRP A 29 -12.67 3.38 -7.54
C TRP A 29 -12.21 2.04 -8.12
N ARG A 30 -10.92 1.71 -7.99
CA ARG A 30 -10.36 0.40 -8.37
C ARG A 30 -10.40 -0.55 -7.19
N PHE A 31 -10.53 -1.83 -7.50
CA PHE A 31 -10.40 -2.90 -6.52
C PHE A 31 -9.62 -4.05 -7.11
N ALA A 32 -9.00 -4.83 -6.24
CA ALA A 32 -8.33 -6.08 -6.59
C ALA A 32 -8.69 -7.15 -5.56
N ILE A 33 -8.89 -8.37 -6.05
CA ILE A 33 -9.00 -9.57 -5.22
C ILE A 33 -7.85 -10.47 -5.62
N GLN A 34 -6.97 -10.79 -4.67
CA GLN A 34 -5.81 -11.64 -4.92
C GLN A 34 -5.99 -12.95 -4.17
N LYS A 35 -5.90 -14.07 -4.89
CA LYS A 35 -5.75 -15.38 -4.26
C LYS A 35 -4.34 -15.48 -3.69
N HIS A 36 -4.23 -15.60 -2.38
CA HIS A 36 -2.96 -15.69 -1.69
C HIS A 36 -2.78 -17.09 -1.12
N ASP A 37 -1.97 -17.89 -1.83
CA ASP A 37 -1.60 -19.25 -1.42
C ASP A 37 -0.35 -19.19 -0.52
N ALA A 38 -0.55 -18.82 0.75
CA ALA A 38 0.51 -18.76 1.76
C ALA A 38 0.44 -20.01 2.66
N ARG A 39 0.65 -19.86 3.98
CA ARG A 39 0.49 -20.99 4.94
C ARG A 39 -0.93 -21.53 4.97
N ASN A 40 -1.91 -20.62 4.88
CA ASN A 40 -3.31 -20.95 4.67
C ASN A 40 -3.74 -20.21 3.41
N LEU A 41 -4.51 -20.89 2.58
CA LEU A 41 -5.13 -20.27 1.41
C LEU A 41 -6.14 -19.22 1.88
N HIS A 42 -5.94 -17.98 1.48
CA HIS A 42 -6.85 -16.86 1.77
C HIS A 42 -6.93 -15.92 0.58
N TYR A 43 -7.86 -14.98 0.63
CA TYR A 43 -7.99 -13.94 -0.38
C TYR A 43 -7.68 -12.57 0.22
N ASP A 44 -6.86 -11.80 -0.48
CA ASP A 44 -6.61 -10.41 -0.13
C ASP A 44 -7.56 -9.51 -0.93
N LEU A 45 -8.49 -8.86 -0.25
CA LEU A 45 -9.33 -7.80 -0.81
C LEU A 45 -8.60 -6.46 -0.68
N ARG A 46 -8.45 -5.74 -1.79
CA ARG A 46 -7.84 -4.41 -1.83
C ARG A 46 -8.78 -3.41 -2.50
N LEU A 47 -9.10 -2.33 -1.79
CA LEU A 47 -9.97 -1.26 -2.26
C LEU A 47 -9.19 0.06 -2.33
N GLU A 48 -9.26 0.74 -3.48
CA GLU A 48 -8.69 2.08 -3.62
C GLU A 48 -9.58 3.11 -2.93
N LEU A 49 -8.99 3.83 -1.97
CA LEU A 49 -9.63 4.93 -1.25
C LEU A 49 -8.59 6.03 -1.01
N ASN A 50 -8.85 7.24 -1.51
CA ASN A 50 -7.94 8.39 -1.41
C ASN A 50 -6.52 8.07 -1.94
N GLY A 51 -6.42 7.41 -3.09
CA GLY A 51 -5.14 7.03 -3.72
C GLY A 51 -4.33 5.97 -2.95
N LEU A 52 -4.93 5.27 -1.98
CA LEU A 52 -4.32 4.19 -1.21
C LEU A 52 -5.15 2.91 -1.33
N LEU A 53 -4.51 1.75 -1.39
CA LEU A 53 -5.19 0.46 -1.33
C LEU A 53 -5.36 0.01 0.12
N LYS A 54 -6.57 0.18 0.65
CA LYS A 54 -6.97 -0.47 1.91
C LYS A 54 -7.08 -1.96 1.66
N SER A 55 -6.40 -2.77 2.48
CA SER A 55 -6.20 -4.20 2.22
C SER A 55 -6.63 -5.04 3.43
N TRP A 56 -7.31 -6.16 3.17
CA TRP A 56 -7.79 -7.11 4.18
C TRP A 56 -7.58 -8.55 3.70
N ALA A 57 -7.15 -9.43 4.60
CA ALA A 57 -7.11 -10.88 4.38
C ALA A 57 -8.45 -11.48 4.81
N VAL A 58 -9.02 -12.34 3.96
CA VAL A 58 -10.32 -13.01 4.13
C VAL A 58 -10.16 -14.51 3.98
#